data_AF-A0A352RHK1-F1
#
_entry.id   AF-A0A352RHK1-F1
#
_cell.length_a   1.000
_cell.length_b   1.000
_cell.length_c   1.000
_cell.angle_alpha   90.00
_cell.angle_beta   90.00
_cell.angle_gamma   90.00
#
_symmetry.space_group_name_H-M   'P 1'
#
loop_
_entity.id
_entity.type
_entity.pdbx_description
1 polymer ?
#
loop_
_entity_poly.entity_id
_entity_poly.type
_entity_poly.pdbx_seq_one_letter_code
_entity_poly.pdbx_strand_id
1 'polypeptide(L)'
;MKISETTTIGFASAGHTLCHLLTLLFPTVLLALEVELELSFKELATLAVPGAFLFGAGALPAGWLGDRWSKTTLLEIYFYGTGAMTILTGFAQTPLMLAVGLAGIGIFASIYHPVGMSWLVSRTSKTGTALGFNGLFGSIGFFLAPLVAGTLTGLWSWRAAFFVPGIVCLVVGFLFSISLRTILKDEETPMQKVVSGS
;
A
#
# COMPACT_ATOMS: atom_id res chain seq x y z
N MET A 1 -7.49 16.03 19.77
CA MET A 1 -7.26 15.89 18.31
C MET A 1 -8.63 15.87 17.67
N LYS A 2 -8.86 16.57 16.55
CA LYS A 2 -10.17 16.52 15.88
C LYS A 2 -10.46 15.09 15.41
N ILE A 3 -11.73 14.72 15.24
CA ILE A 3 -12.10 13.39 14.72
C ILE A 3 -11.53 13.16 13.32
N SER A 4 -11.49 14.20 12.48
CA SER A 4 -10.89 14.17 11.15
C SER A 4 -9.38 13.89 11.18
N GLU A 5 -8.64 14.49 12.11
CA GLU A 5 -7.20 14.23 12.30
C GLU A 5 -6.94 12.80 12.75
N THR A 6 -7.73 12.31 13.71
CA THR A 6 -7.60 10.93 14.22
C THR A 6 -7.89 9.91 13.13
N THR A 7 -8.92 10.18 12.32
CA THR A 7 -9.29 9.36 11.16
C THR A 7 -8.19 9.40 10.10
N THR A 8 -7.58 10.57 9.86
CA THR A 8 -6.45 10.71 8.93
C THR A 8 -5.26 9.85 9.38
N ILE A 9 -4.87 9.94 10.66
CA ILE A 9 -3.78 9.14 11.21
C ILE A 9 -4.11 7.65 11.10
N GLY A 10 -5.35 7.24 11.39
CA GLY A 10 -5.79 5.86 11.26
C GLY A 10 -5.61 5.30 9.85
N PHE A 11 -6.12 6.00 8.83
CA PHE A 11 -5.99 5.56 7.45
C PHE A 11 -4.56 5.63 6.91
N ALA A 12 -3.80 6.67 7.27
CA ALA A 12 -2.39 6.74 6.90
C ALA A 12 -1.63 5.55 7.52
N SER A 13 -1.80 5.29 8.81
CA SER A 13 -1.15 4.16 9.50
C SER A 13 -1.53 2.82 8.90
N ALA A 14 -2.82 2.58 8.63
CA ALA A 14 -3.27 1.37 7.95
C ALA A 14 -2.66 1.23 6.56
N GLY A 15 -2.60 2.33 5.78
CA GLY A 15 -1.92 2.37 4.49
C GLY A 15 -0.43 2.04 4.62
N HIS A 16 0.27 2.56 5.62
CA HIS A 16 1.69 2.23 5.82
C HIS A 16 1.91 0.75 6.13
N THR A 17 1.10 0.21 7.05
CA THR A 17 1.13 -1.21 7.39
C THR A 17 0.90 -2.06 6.15
N LEU A 18 -0.14 -1.77 5.37
CA LEU A 18 -0.47 -2.49 4.15
C LEU A 18 0.61 -2.34 3.07
N CYS A 19 1.19 -1.16 2.91
CA CYS A 19 2.29 -0.93 1.97
C CYS A 19 3.46 -1.89 2.24
N HIS A 20 3.95 -1.96 3.48
CA HIS A 20 5.04 -2.88 3.82
C HIS A 20 4.59 -4.34 3.84
N LEU A 21 3.40 -4.63 4.36
CA LEU A 21 2.89 -5.99 4.42
C LEU A 21 2.80 -6.61 3.02
N LEU A 22 2.17 -5.91 2.06
CA LEU A 22 1.89 -6.42 0.73
C LEU A 22 3.17 -6.54 -0.13
N THR A 23 4.12 -5.61 0.02
CA THR A 23 5.40 -5.65 -0.70
C THR A 23 6.34 -6.76 -0.21
N LEU A 24 6.09 -7.30 0.99
CA LEU A 24 6.94 -8.33 1.63
C LEU A 24 6.29 -9.72 1.73
N LEU A 25 5.11 -9.92 1.13
CA LEU A 25 4.48 -11.25 1.07
C LEU A 25 5.34 -12.25 0.29
N PHE A 26 5.83 -11.86 -0.89
CA PHE A 26 6.51 -12.76 -1.81
C PHE A 26 7.84 -13.35 -1.29
N PRO A 27 8.74 -12.57 -0.67
CA PRO A 27 9.92 -13.12 0.01
C PRO A 27 9.62 -14.26 0.99
N THR A 28 8.44 -14.24 1.62
CA THR A 28 8.04 -15.27 2.59
C THR A 28 7.46 -16.51 1.92
N VAL A 29 6.68 -16.35 0.84
CA VAL A 29 6.06 -17.49 0.13
C VAL A 29 7.01 -18.21 -0.83
N LEU A 30 8.19 -17.63 -1.05
CA LEU A 30 9.23 -18.08 -1.98
C LEU A 30 9.59 -19.56 -1.80
N LEU A 31 9.78 -19.99 -0.54
CA LEU A 31 10.11 -21.39 -0.22
C LEU A 31 8.97 -22.37 -0.55
N ALA A 32 7.71 -21.94 -0.45
CA ALA A 32 6.58 -22.78 -0.82
C ALA A 32 6.42 -22.88 -2.35
N LEU A 33 6.84 -21.84 -3.09
CA LEU A 33 6.76 -21.80 -4.55
C LEU A 33 7.84 -22.63 -5.25
N GLU A 34 8.99 -22.89 -4.61
CA GLU A 34 10.04 -23.76 -5.18
C GLU A 34 9.51 -25.15 -5.53
N VAL A 35 8.68 -25.70 -4.64
CA VAL A 35 8.09 -27.03 -4.82
C VAL A 35 7.02 -27.04 -5.91
N GLU A 36 6.22 -25.97 -6.02
CA GLU A 36 5.09 -25.92 -6.95
C GLU A 36 5.49 -25.53 -8.38
N LEU A 37 6.49 -24.66 -8.54
CA LEU A 37 6.92 -24.17 -9.85
C LEU A 37 8.18 -24.88 -10.38
N GLU A 38 8.77 -25.79 -9.60
CA GLU A 38 10.03 -26.50 -9.93
C GLU A 38 11.17 -25.53 -10.34
N LEU A 39 11.17 -24.33 -9.75
CA LEU A 39 12.18 -23.30 -9.96
C LEU A 39 13.12 -23.21 -8.77
N SER A 40 14.38 -22.84 -9.02
CA SER A 40 15.33 -22.57 -7.94
C SER A 40 14.97 -21.32 -7.15
N PHE A 41 15.41 -21.24 -5.89
CA PHE A 41 15.32 -20.03 -5.05
C PHE A 41 15.72 -18.76 -5.82
N LYS A 42 16.83 -18.86 -6.58
CA LYS A 42 17.38 -17.73 -7.34
C LYS A 42 16.42 -17.27 -8.44
N GLU A 43 15.82 -18.20 -9.18
CA GLU A 43 14.87 -17.88 -10.26
C GLU A 43 13.57 -17.29 -9.72
N LEU A 44 13.10 -17.74 -8.56
CA LEU A 44 11.94 -17.13 -7.91
C LEU A 44 12.26 -15.75 -7.34
N ALA A 45 13.43 -15.59 -6.69
CA ALA A 45 13.86 -14.32 -6.13
C ALA A 45 14.01 -13.22 -7.20
N THR A 46 14.44 -13.58 -8.42
CA THR A 46 14.54 -12.61 -9.52
C THR A 46 13.19 -12.10 -10.00
N LEU A 47 12.08 -12.84 -9.79
CA LEU A 47 10.73 -12.37 -10.15
C LEU A 47 10.30 -11.13 -9.33
N ALA A 48 10.84 -10.97 -8.11
CA ALA A 48 10.54 -9.83 -7.25
C ALA A 48 11.31 -8.56 -7.62
N VAL A 49 12.43 -8.69 -8.35
CA VAL A 49 13.33 -7.58 -8.65
C VAL A 49 12.64 -6.44 -9.40
N PRO A 50 11.85 -6.67 -10.46
CA PRO A 50 11.10 -5.60 -11.12
C PRO A 50 10.14 -4.87 -10.17
N GLY A 51 9.45 -5.61 -9.29
CA GLY A 51 8.55 -5.02 -8.29
C GLY A 51 9.28 -4.15 -7.28
N ALA A 52 10.40 -4.62 -6.72
CA ALA A 52 11.21 -3.84 -5.80
C ALA A 52 11.80 -2.58 -6.46
N PHE A 53 12.28 -2.71 -7.71
CA PHE A 53 12.75 -1.57 -8.49
C PHE A 53 11.64 -0.55 -8.74
N LEU A 54 10.46 -0.99 -9.17
CA LEU A 54 9.31 -0.13 -9.44
C LEU A 54 8.76 0.51 -8.17
N PHE A 55 8.84 -0.17 -7.02
CA PHE A 55 8.48 0.40 -5.73
C PHE A 55 9.36 1.61 -5.37
N GLY A 56 10.68 1.50 -5.58
CA GLY A 56 11.62 2.62 -5.35
C GLY A 56 11.55 3.70 -6.44
N ALA A 57 11.69 3.30 -7.71
CA ALA A 57 11.72 4.22 -8.84
C ALA A 57 10.38 4.93 -9.04
N GLY A 58 9.26 4.25 -8.80
CA GLY A 58 7.91 4.80 -8.92
C GLY A 58 7.57 5.88 -7.90
N ALA A 59 8.31 5.95 -6.78
CA ALA A 59 8.11 7.00 -5.78
C ALA A 59 8.41 8.40 -6.33
N LEU A 60 9.35 8.52 -7.27
CA LEU A 60 9.68 9.80 -7.92
C LEU A 60 8.51 10.37 -8.74
N PRO A 61 7.96 9.65 -9.75
CA PRO A 61 6.79 10.15 -10.49
C PRO A 61 5.55 10.23 -9.59
N ALA A 62 5.38 9.35 -8.60
CA ALA A 62 4.24 9.43 -7.69
C ALA A 62 4.28 10.70 -6.83
N GLY A 63 5.46 11.12 -6.34
CA GLY A 63 5.63 12.39 -5.63
C GLY A 63 5.33 13.59 -6.53
N TRP A 64 5.90 13.61 -7.74
CA TRP A 64 5.62 14.65 -8.74
C TRP A 64 4.11 14.77 -9.06
N LEU A 65 3.40 13.63 -9.10
CA LEU A 65 1.97 13.57 -9.32
C LEU A 65 1.19 14.04 -8.09
N GLY A 66 1.61 13.68 -6.87
CA GLY A 66 1.00 14.10 -5.61
C GLY A 66 1.08 15.60 -5.31
N ASP A 67 2.00 16.30 -5.98
CA ASP A 67 2.11 17.76 -5.93
C ASP A 67 1.11 18.46 -6.86
N ARG A 68 0.62 17.77 -7.91
CA ARG A 68 -0.26 18.35 -8.94
C ARG A 68 -1.69 17.84 -8.90
N TRP A 69 -1.89 16.63 -8.40
CA TRP A 69 -3.17 15.94 -8.37
C TRP A 69 -3.67 15.79 -6.93
N SER A 70 -4.94 15.40 -6.82
CA SER A 70 -5.55 15.09 -5.54
C SER A 70 -4.80 13.96 -4.82
N LYS A 71 -4.23 14.27 -3.65
CA LYS A 71 -3.53 13.29 -2.79
C LYS A 71 -4.47 12.16 -2.37
N THR A 72 -5.72 12.47 -2.09
CA THR A 72 -6.72 11.48 -1.67
C THR A 72 -7.10 10.55 -2.82
N THR A 73 -7.23 11.06 -4.04
CA THR A 73 -7.45 10.23 -5.25
C THR A 73 -6.26 9.30 -5.51
N LEU A 74 -5.04 9.81 -5.35
CA LEU A 74 -3.83 8.98 -5.47
C LEU A 74 -3.75 7.90 -4.37
N LEU A 75 -4.20 8.20 -3.15
CA LEU A 75 -4.32 7.21 -2.08
C LEU A 75 -5.39 6.15 -2.36
N GLU A 76 -6.50 6.52 -2.99
CA GLU A 76 -7.48 5.53 -3.48
C GLU A 76 -6.84 4.63 -4.56
N ILE A 77 -6.12 5.20 -5.52
CA ILE A 77 -5.38 4.43 -6.54
C ILE A 77 -4.36 3.48 -5.89
N TYR A 78 -3.67 3.93 -4.85
CA TYR A 78 -2.78 3.09 -4.04
C TYR A 78 -3.53 1.89 -3.44
N PHE A 79 -4.62 2.11 -2.69
CA PHE A 79 -5.34 1.01 -2.03
C PHE A 79 -5.94 0.03 -3.05
N TYR A 80 -6.67 0.54 -4.04
CA TYR A 80 -7.34 -0.30 -5.03
C TYR A 80 -6.35 -1.00 -5.95
N GLY A 81 -5.32 -0.28 -6.43
CA GLY A 81 -4.31 -0.82 -7.31
C GLY A 81 -3.45 -1.88 -6.62
N THR A 82 -2.93 -1.59 -5.43
CA THR A 82 -2.10 -2.55 -4.67
C THR A 82 -2.93 -3.76 -4.25
N GLY A 83 -4.15 -3.57 -3.75
CA GLY A 83 -5.05 -4.67 -3.39
C GLY A 83 -5.41 -5.56 -4.57
N ALA A 84 -5.79 -4.97 -5.71
CA ALA A 84 -6.14 -5.71 -6.91
C ALA A 84 -4.95 -6.48 -7.48
N MET A 85 -3.78 -5.86 -7.60
CA MET A 85 -2.57 -6.54 -8.09
C MET A 85 -2.12 -7.67 -7.15
N THR A 86 -2.32 -7.51 -5.84
CA THR A 86 -2.06 -8.58 -4.86
C THR A 86 -3.00 -9.76 -5.11
N ILE A 87 -4.30 -9.52 -5.26
CA ILE A 87 -5.26 -10.59 -5.58
C ILE A 87 -4.92 -11.26 -6.92
N LEU A 88 -4.63 -10.49 -7.97
CA LEU A 88 -4.25 -11.04 -9.27
C LEU A 88 -2.98 -11.90 -9.20
N THR A 89 -2.03 -11.55 -8.34
CA THR A 89 -0.82 -12.34 -8.09
C THR A 89 -1.17 -13.71 -7.51
N GLY A 90 -2.18 -13.81 -6.64
CA GLY A 90 -2.66 -15.09 -6.11
C GLY A 90 -3.31 -16.00 -7.17
N PHE A 91 -3.73 -15.46 -8.32
CA PHE A 91 -4.22 -16.23 -9.46
C PHE A 91 -3.11 -16.63 -10.45
N ALA A 92 -1.85 -16.30 -10.17
CA ALA A 92 -0.76 -16.60 -11.08
C ALA A 92 -0.60 -18.11 -11.29
N GLN A 93 -0.41 -18.48 -12.57
CA GLN A 93 -0.16 -19.85 -13.03
C GLN A 93 1.22 -20.00 -13.67
N THR A 94 1.90 -18.88 -13.94
CA THR A 94 3.22 -18.87 -14.57
C THR A 94 4.15 -17.89 -13.84
N PRO A 95 5.48 -18.09 -13.92
CA PRO A 95 6.45 -17.16 -13.35
C PRO A 95 6.31 -15.74 -13.90
N LEU A 96 5.94 -15.60 -15.19
CA LEU A 96 5.69 -14.30 -15.81
C LEU A 96 4.47 -13.60 -15.18
N MET A 97 3.38 -14.32 -14.92
CA MET A 97 2.21 -13.76 -14.23
C MET A 97 2.56 -13.30 -12.81
N LEU A 98 3.38 -14.07 -12.09
CA LEU A 98 3.90 -13.65 -10.78
C LEU A 98 4.72 -12.36 -10.90
N ALA A 99 5.70 -12.30 -11.82
CA ALA A 99 6.53 -11.11 -11.99
C ALA A 99 5.71 -9.86 -12.35
N VAL A 100 4.71 -9.99 -13.23
CA VAL A 100 3.80 -8.88 -13.58
C VAL A 100 2.94 -8.47 -12.38
N GLY A 101 2.44 -9.45 -11.61
CA GLY A 101 1.72 -9.22 -10.37
C GLY A 101 2.53 -8.40 -9.36
N LEU A 102 3.75 -8.86 -9.07
CA LEU A 102 4.70 -8.22 -8.15
C LEU A 102 5.13 -6.83 -8.63
N ALA A 103 5.35 -6.67 -9.94
CA ALA A 103 5.63 -5.39 -10.57
C ALA A 103 4.48 -4.40 -10.34
N GLY A 104 3.23 -4.85 -10.53
CA GLY A 104 2.05 -4.03 -10.27
C GLY A 104 1.91 -3.64 -8.80
N ILE A 105 2.13 -4.58 -7.87
CA ILE A 105 2.16 -4.28 -6.43
C ILE A 105 3.18 -3.16 -6.15
N GLY A 106 4.40 -3.29 -6.68
CA GLY A 106 5.45 -2.28 -6.52
C GLY A 106 5.05 -0.90 -7.06
N ILE A 107 4.50 -0.83 -8.28
CA ILE A 107 4.05 0.42 -8.91
C ILE A 107 3.02 1.14 -8.03
N PHE A 108 1.94 0.45 -7.63
CA PHE A 108 0.89 1.10 -6.85
C PHE A 108 1.33 1.41 -5.43
N ALA A 109 2.09 0.52 -4.77
CA ALA A 109 2.63 0.75 -3.44
C ALA A 109 3.57 1.96 -3.39
N SER A 110 4.28 2.26 -4.48
CA SER A 110 5.23 3.39 -4.56
C SER A 110 4.60 4.75 -4.27
N ILE A 111 3.28 4.85 -4.42
CA ILE A 111 2.50 6.06 -4.16
C ILE A 111 2.49 6.43 -2.68
N TYR A 112 2.47 5.42 -1.79
CA TYR A 112 2.17 5.63 -0.38
C TYR A 112 3.19 6.54 0.33
N HIS A 113 4.49 6.32 0.15
CA HIS A 113 5.51 7.09 0.86
C HIS A 113 5.51 8.60 0.51
N PRO A 114 5.57 9.01 -0.77
CA PRO A 114 5.55 10.44 -1.09
C PRO A 114 4.17 11.06 -0.84
N VAL A 115 3.08 10.41 -1.29
CA VAL A 115 1.74 11.02 -1.28
C VAL A 115 1.06 10.86 0.08
N GLY A 116 1.12 9.68 0.68
CA GLY A 116 0.49 9.39 1.97
C GLY A 116 1.10 10.15 3.14
N MET A 117 2.43 10.29 3.16
CA MET A 117 3.12 11.08 4.18
C MET A 117 2.80 12.56 4.03
N SER A 118 2.82 13.08 2.80
CA SER A 118 2.44 14.47 2.51
C SER A 118 0.98 14.74 2.90
N TRP A 119 0.07 13.82 2.59
CA TRP A 119 -1.34 13.90 3.00
C TRP A 119 -1.49 13.92 4.52
N LEU A 120 -0.84 12.99 5.24
CA LEU A 120 -0.87 12.90 6.70
C LEU A 120 -0.41 14.22 7.36
N VAL A 121 0.73 14.75 6.91
CA VAL A 121 1.29 16.00 7.44
C VAL A 121 0.37 17.18 7.15
N SER A 122 -0.21 17.26 5.95
CA SER A 122 -1.12 18.36 5.58
C SER A 122 -2.45 18.36 6.35
N ARG A 123 -2.80 17.22 6.95
CA ARG A 123 -4.11 16.99 7.59
C ARG A 123 -4.04 16.87 9.11
N THR A 124 -2.87 17.11 9.71
CA THR A 124 -2.68 16.98 11.16
C THR A 124 -1.94 18.19 11.75
N SER A 125 -2.48 18.74 12.85
CA SER A 125 -1.82 19.83 13.59
C SER A 125 -0.57 19.39 14.34
N LYS A 126 -0.55 18.14 14.86
CA LYS A 126 0.56 17.55 15.60
C LYS A 126 1.38 16.60 14.71
N THR A 127 2.04 17.16 13.71
CA THR A 127 2.74 16.42 12.66
C THR A 127 3.76 15.41 13.21
N GLY A 128 4.56 15.78 14.21
CA GLY A 128 5.53 14.87 14.84
C GLY A 128 4.88 13.63 15.47
N THR A 129 3.76 13.81 16.18
CA THR A 129 3.00 12.68 16.75
C THR A 129 2.38 11.82 15.66
N ALA A 130 1.78 12.44 14.64
CA ALA A 130 1.18 11.74 13.51
C ALA A 130 2.21 10.88 12.75
N LEU A 131 3.37 11.44 12.46
CA LEU A 131 4.50 10.75 11.82
C LEU A 131 5.05 9.63 12.72
N GLY A 132 5.13 9.84 14.04
CA GLY A 132 5.56 8.82 15.00
C GLY A 132 4.64 7.60 15.01
N PHE A 133 3.31 7.81 15.06
CA PHE A 133 2.36 6.72 14.92
C PHE A 133 2.47 6.04 13.56
N ASN A 134 2.53 6.81 12.48
CA ASN A 134 2.61 6.25 11.15
C ASN A 134 3.87 5.39 10.95
N GLY A 135 5.01 5.83 11.49
CA GLY A 135 6.26 5.07 11.47
C GLY A 135 6.16 3.75 12.24
N LEU A 136 5.57 3.76 13.44
CA LEU A 136 5.32 2.54 14.21
C LEU A 136 4.48 1.53 13.41
N PHE A 137 3.40 1.98 12.78
CA PHE A 137 2.54 1.12 11.97
C PHE A 137 3.22 0.61 10.68
N GLY A 138 4.15 1.38 10.11
CA GLY A 138 5.02 0.90 9.04
C GLY A 138 5.88 -0.28 9.50
N SER A 139 6.53 -0.17 10.67
CA SER A 139 7.31 -1.27 11.26
C SER A 139 6.45 -2.49 11.60
N ILE A 140 5.22 -2.28 12.08
CA ILE A 140 4.27 -3.38 12.31
C ILE A 140 3.97 -4.12 11.00
N GLY A 141 3.72 -3.40 9.90
CA GLY A 141 3.49 -4.01 8.59
C GLY A 141 4.66 -4.88 8.12
N PHE A 142 5.88 -4.37 8.28
CA PHE A 142 7.11 -5.11 7.97
C PHE A 142 7.21 -6.41 8.77
N PHE A 143 6.97 -6.35 10.09
CA PHE A 143 7.05 -7.52 10.98
C PHE A 143 5.91 -8.53 10.74
N LEU A 144 4.70 -8.04 10.45
CA LEU A 144 3.54 -8.90 10.21
C LEU A 144 3.61 -9.62 8.86
N ALA A 145 4.32 -9.08 7.87
CA ALA A 145 4.40 -9.67 6.54
C ALA A 145 4.77 -11.16 6.55
N PRO A 146 5.89 -11.60 7.16
CA PRO A 146 6.25 -13.01 7.22
C PRO A 146 5.29 -13.85 8.05
N LEU A 147 4.72 -13.30 9.13
CA LEU A 147 3.76 -14.02 9.96
C LEU A 147 2.46 -14.31 9.19
N VAL A 148 1.90 -13.30 8.54
CA VAL A 148 0.67 -13.41 7.76
C VAL A 148 0.89 -14.31 6.54
N ALA A 149 1.96 -14.08 5.77
CA ALA A 149 2.24 -14.88 4.59
C ALA A 149 2.56 -16.34 4.93
N GLY A 150 3.40 -16.58 5.95
CA GLY A 150 3.78 -17.92 6.39
C GLY A 150 2.59 -18.71 6.96
N THR A 151 1.77 -18.10 7.80
CA THR A 151 0.57 -18.76 8.37
C THR A 151 -0.46 -19.09 7.29
N LEU A 152 -0.77 -18.15 6.40
CA LEU A 152 -1.74 -18.40 5.32
C LEU A 152 -1.23 -19.46 4.34
N THR A 153 0.08 -19.46 4.06
CA THR A 153 0.70 -20.47 3.21
C THR A 153 0.68 -21.86 3.84
N GLY A 154 1.04 -21.96 5.12
CA GLY A 154 1.10 -23.25 5.82
C GLY A 154 -0.26 -23.87 6.14
N LEU A 155 -1.30 -23.05 6.34
CA LEU A 155 -2.64 -23.53 6.67
C LEU A 155 -3.53 -23.78 5.44
N TRP A 156 -3.32 -23.02 4.35
CA TRP A 156 -4.18 -23.10 3.16
C TRP A 156 -3.37 -23.25 1.87
N SER A 157 -2.66 -22.20 1.45
CA SER A 157 -1.92 -22.16 0.19
C SER A 157 -1.17 -20.82 0.10
N TRP A 158 -0.06 -20.78 -0.64
CA TRP A 158 0.59 -19.52 -0.99
C TRP A 158 -0.36 -18.52 -1.67
N ARG A 159 -1.41 -19.02 -2.37
CA ARG A 159 -2.43 -18.16 -2.98
C ARG A 159 -3.23 -17.38 -1.93
N ALA A 160 -3.55 -18.02 -0.80
CA ALA A 160 -4.25 -17.38 0.31
C ALA A 160 -3.42 -16.23 0.91
N ALA A 161 -2.09 -16.36 0.93
CA ALA A 161 -1.18 -15.30 1.36
C ALA A 161 -1.25 -14.03 0.51
N PHE A 162 -1.76 -14.12 -0.73
CA PHE A 162 -2.04 -12.97 -1.58
C PHE A 162 -3.51 -12.53 -1.52
N PHE A 163 -4.46 -13.47 -1.58
CA PHE A 163 -5.88 -13.13 -1.59
C PHE A 163 -6.33 -12.42 -0.32
N VAL A 164 -5.98 -12.94 0.86
CA VAL A 164 -6.49 -12.39 2.12
C VAL A 164 -5.98 -10.97 2.36
N PRO A 165 -4.66 -10.68 2.30
CA PRO A 165 -4.17 -9.30 2.47
C PRO A 165 -4.63 -8.36 1.36
N GLY A 166 -4.76 -8.86 0.13
CA GLY A 166 -5.28 -8.08 -0.99
C GLY A 166 -6.73 -7.64 -0.76
N ILE A 167 -7.61 -8.54 -0.30
CA ILE A 167 -9.00 -8.22 0.06
C ILE A 167 -9.04 -7.21 1.21
N VAL A 168 -8.22 -7.40 2.25
CA VAL A 168 -8.13 -6.44 3.37
C VAL A 168 -7.75 -5.04 2.85
N CYS A 169 -6.79 -4.95 1.94
CA CYS A 169 -6.38 -3.69 1.33
C CYS A 169 -7.54 -3.01 0.56
N LEU A 170 -8.30 -3.78 -0.22
CA LEU A 170 -9.48 -3.25 -0.92
C LEU A 170 -10.57 -2.77 0.05
N VAL A 171 -10.83 -3.51 1.13
CA VAL A 171 -11.80 -3.13 2.15
C VAL A 171 -11.38 -1.83 2.84
N VAL A 172 -10.10 -1.69 3.20
CA VAL A 172 -9.58 -0.44 3.79
C VAL A 172 -9.69 0.72 2.79
N GLY A 173 -9.38 0.49 1.51
CA GLY A 173 -9.57 1.47 0.44
C GLY A 173 -11.03 1.92 0.31
N PHE A 174 -11.97 0.99 0.37
CA PHE A 174 -13.40 1.28 0.34
C PHE A 174 -13.86 2.13 1.55
N LEU A 175 -13.41 1.76 2.76
CA LEU A 175 -13.69 2.53 3.97
C LEU A 175 -13.06 3.93 3.93
N PHE A 176 -11.88 4.04 3.31
CA PHE A 176 -11.22 5.32 3.08
C PHE A 176 -12.05 6.20 2.14
N SER A 177 -12.49 5.68 0.98
CA SER A 177 -13.37 6.38 0.04
C SER A 177 -14.68 6.87 0.67
N ILE A 178 -15.31 6.07 1.54
CA ILE A 178 -16.50 6.50 2.30
C ILE A 178 -16.15 7.62 3.28
N SER A 179 -15.03 7.47 3.99
CA SER A 179 -14.57 8.43 4.99
C SER A 179 -14.24 9.79 4.37
N LEU A 180 -13.68 9.82 3.16
CA LEU A 180 -13.46 11.05 2.38
C LEU A 180 -14.74 11.84 2.12
N ARG A 181 -15.88 11.17 1.95
CA ARG A 181 -17.18 11.81 1.65
C ARG A 181 -17.94 12.24 2.90
N THR A 182 -17.51 11.80 4.08
CA THR A 182 -18.23 11.95 5.35
C THR A 182 -17.38 12.70 6.38
N ILE A 183 -16.41 12.02 6.98
CA ILE A 183 -15.61 12.50 8.13
C ILE A 183 -14.44 13.38 7.67
N LEU A 184 -13.86 13.06 6.51
CA LEU A 184 -12.69 13.71 5.94
C LEU A 184 -13.05 14.69 4.82
N LYS A 185 -14.34 15.00 4.64
CA LYS A 185 -14.79 15.99 3.66
C LYS A 185 -14.08 17.32 3.96
N ASP A 186 -13.41 17.88 2.95
CA ASP A 186 -12.51 19.00 3.16
C ASP A 186 -13.17 20.18 3.89
N GLU A 187 -12.57 20.62 5.00
CA GLU A 187 -12.53 22.04 5.34
C GLU A 187 -11.62 22.67 4.26
N GLU A 188 -12.18 23.48 3.36
CA GLU A 188 -11.40 24.20 2.33
C GLU A 188 -10.15 24.85 2.94
N THR A 189 -8.99 24.54 2.40
CA THR A 189 -7.74 25.20 2.77
C THR A 189 -7.87 26.71 2.50
N PRO A 190 -7.50 27.61 3.44
CA PRO A 190 -7.68 29.07 3.29
C PRO A 190 -7.09 29.68 2.01
N MET A 191 -6.13 29.03 1.34
CA MET A 191 -5.53 29.53 0.10
C MET A 191 -6.48 29.54 -1.11
N GLN A 192 -7.51 28.69 -1.15
CA GLN A 192 -8.49 28.72 -2.26
C GLN A 192 -9.47 29.90 -2.18
N LYS A 193 -9.68 30.47 -0.98
CA LYS A 193 -10.46 31.70 -0.81
C LYS A 193 -9.74 32.94 -1.33
N VAL A 194 -8.41 32.94 -1.40
CA VAL A 194 -7.62 34.09 -1.86
C VAL A 194 -7.65 34.20 -3.39
N VAL A 195 -7.76 33.07 -4.11
CA VAL A 195 -7.74 33.04 -5.59
C VAL A 195 -9.13 33.18 -6.21
N SER A 196 -10.20 32.85 -5.47
CA SER A 196 -11.60 32.96 -5.95
C SER A 196 -12.30 34.26 -5.56
N GLY A 197 -11.59 35.16 -4.86
CA GLY A 197 -12.12 36.44 -4.35
C GLY A 197 -11.64 37.69 -5.09
N SER A 198 -11.05 37.56 -6.29
CA SER A 198 -10.63 38.69 -7.15
C SER A 198 -11.64 38.99 -8.24
#